data_AF-A0A7W8EJB2-F1
#
_entry.id   AF-A0A7W8EJB2-F1
#
_cell.length_a   1.000
_cell.length_b   1.000
_cell.length_c   1.000
_cell.angle_alpha   90.00
_cell.angle_beta   90.00
_cell.angle_gamma   90.00
#
_symmetry.space_group_name_H-M   'P 1'
#
loop_
_entity.id
_entity.type
_entity.pdbx_description
1 polymer ?
#
loop_
_entity_poly.entity_id
_entity_poly.type
_entity_poly.pdbx_seq_one_letter_code
_entity_poly.pdbx_strand_id
1 'polypeptide(L)'
;MSSHDIVIDLDGPFPAGHVRRWLSEVPAALAPGLRSGVVCVDTDARGFEYRPLTVASVDWLLTVAAGEFNDAWVELCDGDGHDDALIVGVERFTDRPAHTQLRAWSFLRAPEYGLAAPGVAERWAGVLRDFAAPVDPAFGHVADDSMGQGMTALDGAVVRGGRIPSARQARRFLRGYSWITICPAELAGRVDTAAFHEAEKLPGGALWLRATRELAGYDEVAVRRVFEALAPVLPPGRPSRNPFDTRTRRLVWEDAGRR
;
A
#
# COMPACT_ATOMS: atom_id res chain seq x y z
N MET A 1 -0.56 -2.73 17.94
CA MET A 1 -1.28 -1.66 17.21
C MET A 1 -1.29 -2.04 15.74
N SER A 2 -2.46 -2.35 15.16
CA SER A 2 -2.62 -2.71 13.74
C SER A 2 -2.98 -1.48 12.91
N SER A 3 -2.09 -1.05 12.02
CA SER A 3 -2.42 -0.09 10.97
C SER A 3 -2.86 -0.86 9.73
N HIS A 4 -3.87 -0.34 9.05
CA HIS A 4 -4.35 -0.92 7.79
C HIS A 4 -3.85 -0.06 6.64
N ASP A 5 -3.35 -0.67 5.57
CA ASP A 5 -2.84 0.08 4.42
C ASP A 5 -3.14 -0.55 3.05
N ILE A 6 -3.21 0.32 2.05
CA ILE A 6 -3.07 0.02 0.63
C ILE A 6 -1.76 0.65 0.18
N VAL A 7 -1.00 -0.10 -0.59
CA VAL A 7 0.19 0.38 -1.31
C VAL A 7 0.09 -0.04 -2.76
N ILE A 8 0.46 0.85 -3.68
CA ILE A 8 0.68 0.55 -5.10
C ILE A 8 1.98 1.23 -5.53
N ASP A 9 2.94 0.45 -6.00
CA ASP A 9 4.22 0.95 -6.51
C ASP A 9 4.26 0.87 -8.04
N LEU A 10 4.73 1.92 -8.71
CA LEU A 10 4.99 1.95 -10.16
C LEU A 10 6.43 2.31 -10.49
N ASP A 11 6.97 1.68 -11.53
CA ASP A 11 8.18 2.15 -12.23
C ASP A 11 7.81 3.19 -13.29
N GLY A 12 7.23 4.29 -12.84
CA GLY A 12 7.05 5.51 -13.61
C GLY A 12 6.33 6.58 -12.81
N PRO A 13 6.21 7.80 -13.36
CA PRO A 13 5.17 8.71 -12.90
C PRO A 13 3.81 8.05 -13.13
N PHE A 14 2.92 8.07 -12.13
CA PHE A 14 1.51 7.77 -12.40
C PHE A 14 0.99 8.79 -13.43
N PRO A 15 0.12 8.35 -14.38
CA PRO A 15 -0.57 9.30 -15.23
C PRO A 15 -1.27 10.35 -14.36
N ALA A 16 -1.16 11.64 -14.70
CA ALA A 16 -1.72 12.72 -13.88
C ALA A 16 -3.23 12.53 -13.58
N GLY A 17 -3.97 11.96 -14.54
CA GLY A 17 -5.38 11.58 -14.35
C GLY A 17 -5.60 10.51 -13.26
N HIS A 18 -4.66 9.57 -13.08
CA HIS A 18 -4.73 8.54 -12.04
C HIS A 18 -4.37 9.11 -10.67
N VAL A 19 -3.34 9.97 -10.57
CA VAL A 19 -3.02 10.70 -9.33
C VAL A 19 -4.22 11.53 -8.89
N ARG A 20 -4.85 12.21 -9.85
CA ARG A 20 -6.06 12.99 -9.59
C ARG A 20 -7.17 12.13 -9.04
N ARG A 21 -7.49 11.04 -9.74
CA ARG A 21 -8.50 10.08 -9.32
C ARG A 21 -8.20 9.52 -7.92
N TRP A 22 -6.95 9.20 -7.63
CA TRP A 22 -6.51 8.66 -6.33
C TRP A 22 -6.81 9.67 -5.21
N LEU A 23 -6.33 10.90 -5.34
CA LEU A 23 -6.48 11.93 -4.32
C LEU A 23 -7.92 12.44 -4.17
N SER A 24 -8.77 12.32 -5.20
CA SER A 24 -10.16 12.80 -5.14
C SER A 24 -11.19 11.72 -4.81
N GLU A 25 -11.02 10.48 -5.27
CA GLU A 25 -12.05 9.43 -5.15
C GLU A 25 -11.80 8.47 -3.98
N VAL A 26 -10.55 8.11 -3.72
CA VAL A 26 -10.20 7.14 -2.67
C VAL A 26 -10.60 7.59 -1.26
N PRO A 27 -10.44 8.86 -0.86
CA PRO A 27 -10.92 9.34 0.44
C PRO A 27 -12.41 9.01 0.66
N ALA A 28 -13.25 9.32 -0.33
CA ALA A 28 -14.69 9.06 -0.28
C ALA A 28 -15.03 7.57 -0.36
N ALA A 29 -14.26 6.78 -1.12
CA ALA A 29 -14.48 5.35 -1.25
C ALA A 29 -14.15 4.57 0.04
N LEU A 30 -13.06 4.94 0.72
CA LEU A 30 -12.61 4.25 1.93
C LEU A 30 -13.32 4.76 3.20
N ALA A 31 -13.60 6.06 3.26
CA ALA A 31 -14.22 6.71 4.41
C ALA A 31 -15.38 7.63 3.99
N PRO A 32 -16.50 7.07 3.49
CA PRO A 32 -17.63 7.85 2.97
C PRO A 32 -18.34 8.71 4.02
N GLY A 33 -18.02 8.60 5.31
CA GLY A 33 -18.56 9.46 6.38
C GLY A 33 -17.71 10.69 6.69
N LEU A 34 -16.43 10.69 6.34
CA LEU A 34 -15.50 11.76 6.73
C LEU A 34 -15.57 12.93 5.76
N ARG A 35 -15.63 14.14 6.30
CA ARG A 35 -15.83 15.39 5.54
C ARG A 35 -14.90 16.52 5.98
N SER A 36 -14.26 16.40 7.14
CA SER A 36 -13.25 17.32 7.64
C SER A 36 -11.86 16.73 7.46
N GLY A 37 -10.85 17.60 7.39
CA GLY A 37 -9.48 17.18 7.16
C GLY A 37 -8.61 18.29 6.63
N VAL A 38 -7.43 17.90 6.17
CA VAL A 38 -6.47 18.78 5.50
C VAL A 38 -5.98 18.14 4.21
N VAL A 39 -5.55 18.99 3.28
CA VAL A 39 -4.68 18.58 2.18
C VAL A 39 -3.29 19.10 2.47
N CYS A 40 -2.28 18.32 2.10
CA CYS A 40 -0.90 18.70 2.27
C CYS A 40 -0.06 18.34 1.05
N VAL A 41 0.94 19.17 0.79
CA VAL A 41 2.01 18.88 -0.16
C VAL A 41 3.35 19.16 0.50
N ASP A 42 4.30 18.26 0.27
CA ASP A 42 5.72 18.52 0.43
C ASP A 42 6.38 18.79 -0.93
N THR A 43 7.04 19.94 -1.05
CA THR A 43 7.88 20.28 -2.21
C THR A 43 9.29 20.58 -1.75
N ASP A 44 10.30 20.10 -2.48
CA ASP A 44 11.72 20.38 -2.19
C ASP A 44 11.99 21.89 -1.99
N ALA A 45 11.27 22.74 -2.73
CA ALA A 45 11.50 24.18 -2.74
C ALA A 45 10.84 24.94 -1.59
N ARG A 46 9.73 24.44 -1.03
CA ARG A 46 8.90 25.20 -0.05
C ARG A 46 8.62 24.44 1.25
N GLY A 47 9.03 23.18 1.34
CA GLY A 47 8.64 22.29 2.42
C GLY A 47 7.14 22.02 2.42
N PHE A 48 6.59 21.79 3.62
CA PHE A 48 5.18 21.44 3.80
C PHE A 48 4.24 22.64 3.70
N GLU A 49 3.21 22.50 2.86
CA GLU A 49 2.07 23.42 2.82
C GLU A 49 0.79 22.67 3.18
N TYR A 50 0.02 23.20 4.13
CA TYR A 50 -1.25 22.63 4.61
C TYR A 50 -2.41 23.55 4.25
N ARG A 51 -3.53 22.96 3.81
CA ARG A 51 -4.79 23.69 3.62
C ARG A 51 -5.97 22.90 4.17
N PRO A 52 -7.04 23.55 4.66
CA PRO A 52 -8.26 22.85 5.03
C PRO A 52 -8.83 22.07 3.84
N LEU A 53 -9.42 20.90 4.11
CA LEU A 53 -10.08 20.09 3.10
C LEU A 53 -11.29 20.83 2.54
N THR A 54 -11.12 21.39 1.33
CA THR A 54 -12.18 22.04 0.56
C THR A 54 -12.01 21.64 -0.90
N VAL A 55 -13.05 21.82 -1.71
CA VAL A 55 -12.95 21.60 -3.17
C VAL A 55 -11.80 22.40 -3.78
N ALA A 56 -11.67 23.68 -3.40
CA ALA A 56 -10.59 24.55 -3.88
C ALA A 56 -9.20 24.08 -3.43
N SER A 57 -9.08 23.55 -2.21
CA SER A 57 -7.82 23.01 -1.71
C SER A 57 -7.46 21.69 -2.39
N VAL A 58 -8.44 20.84 -2.72
CA VAL A 58 -8.21 19.64 -3.54
C VAL A 58 -7.79 20.03 -4.96
N ASP A 59 -8.47 20.97 -5.61
CA ASP A 59 -8.06 21.45 -6.94
C ASP A 59 -6.65 22.07 -6.95
N TRP A 60 -6.30 22.78 -5.87
CA TRP A 60 -4.93 23.26 -5.65
C TRP A 60 -3.95 22.10 -5.50
N LEU A 61 -4.23 21.13 -4.62
CA LEU A 61 -3.40 19.93 -4.41
C LEU A 61 -3.13 19.23 -5.74
N LEU A 62 -4.18 19.06 -6.56
CA LEU A 62 -4.10 18.44 -7.86
C LEU A 62 -3.28 19.24 -8.88
N THR A 63 -3.35 20.57 -8.81
CA THR A 63 -2.52 21.46 -9.64
C THR A 63 -1.05 21.34 -9.26
N VAL A 64 -0.74 21.29 -7.95
CA VAL A 64 0.63 21.11 -7.47
C VAL A 64 1.13 19.69 -7.79
N ALA A 65 0.29 18.67 -7.62
CA ALA A 65 0.61 17.29 -7.96
C ALA A 65 0.79 17.04 -9.48
N ALA A 66 0.35 17.97 -10.33
CA ALA A 66 0.68 17.94 -11.75
C ALA A 66 2.11 18.42 -12.04
N GLY A 67 2.71 19.20 -11.12
CA GLY A 67 4.08 19.72 -11.19
C GLY A 67 5.09 18.87 -10.43
N GLU A 68 6.12 19.51 -9.87
CA GLU A 68 7.15 18.88 -9.03
C GLU A 68 6.70 18.85 -7.56
N PHE A 69 6.65 17.66 -6.98
CA PHE A 69 6.36 17.42 -5.57
C PHE A 69 7.06 16.13 -5.12
N ASN A 70 7.32 16.03 -3.82
CA ASN A 70 7.85 14.83 -3.21
C ASN A 70 6.71 13.97 -2.68
N ASP A 71 5.79 14.61 -1.98
CA ASP A 71 4.68 13.97 -1.31
C ASP A 71 3.44 14.84 -1.38
N ALA A 72 2.29 14.25 -1.64
CA ALA A 72 1.01 14.94 -1.73
C ALA A 72 -0.06 14.05 -1.13
N TRP A 73 -0.81 14.53 -0.14
CA TRP A 73 -1.81 13.72 0.54
C TRP A 73 -3.04 14.50 0.99
N VAL A 74 -4.12 13.74 1.16
CA VAL A 74 -5.36 14.13 1.82
C VAL A 74 -5.41 13.38 3.14
N GLU A 75 -5.62 14.11 4.22
CA GLU A 75 -5.80 13.60 5.57
C GLU A 75 -7.23 13.89 6.00
N LEU A 76 -7.98 12.85 6.37
CA LEU A 76 -9.33 12.95 6.87
C LEU A 76 -9.32 12.71 8.38
N CYS A 77 -10.01 13.59 9.11
CA CYS A 77 -10.16 13.50 10.56
C CYS A 77 -11.60 13.11 10.91
N ASP A 78 -11.78 12.40 12.03
CA ASP A 78 -13.10 12.26 12.64
C ASP A 78 -13.37 13.44 13.60
N GLY A 79 -14.55 14.07 13.49
CA GLY A 79 -14.97 15.18 14.35
C GLY A 79 -14.20 16.51 14.22
N ASP A 80 -14.24 17.30 15.30
CA ASP A 80 -13.74 18.69 15.39
C ASP A 80 -12.24 18.80 15.74
N GLY A 81 -11.47 17.70 15.77
CA GLY A 81 -10.05 17.81 16.09
C GLY A 81 -9.22 16.52 16.07
N HIS A 82 -8.24 16.50 15.15
CA HIS A 82 -6.90 15.89 15.25
C HIS A 82 -6.75 14.37 15.39
N ASP A 83 -7.82 13.58 15.45
CA ASP A 83 -7.69 12.13 15.33
C ASP A 83 -7.76 11.75 13.85
N ASP A 84 -6.59 11.61 13.23
CA ASP A 84 -6.44 11.16 11.84
C ASP A 84 -7.15 9.82 11.68
N ALA A 85 -8.13 9.75 10.79
CA ALA A 85 -8.90 8.54 10.54
C ALA A 85 -8.44 7.85 9.24
N LEU A 86 -8.02 8.63 8.23
CA LEU A 86 -7.52 8.12 6.96
C LEU A 86 -6.53 9.12 6.33
N ILE A 87 -5.38 8.63 5.87
CA ILE A 87 -4.49 9.38 4.99
C ILE A 87 -4.45 8.70 3.64
N VAL A 88 -4.63 9.47 2.56
CA VAL A 88 -4.51 9.03 1.16
C VAL A 88 -3.45 9.90 0.50
N GLY A 89 -2.32 9.31 0.13
CA GLY A 89 -1.17 10.03 -0.39
C GLY A 89 -0.61 9.45 -1.68
N VAL A 90 0.20 10.28 -2.32
CA VAL A 90 1.07 9.94 -3.45
C VAL A 90 2.46 10.45 -3.13
N GLU A 91 3.46 9.58 -3.24
CA GLU A 91 4.86 9.95 -3.08
C GLU A 91 5.63 9.70 -4.38
N ARG A 92 6.48 10.65 -4.74
CA ARG A 92 7.52 10.52 -5.76
C ARG A 92 8.87 10.50 -5.06
N PHE A 93 9.67 9.51 -5.38
CA PHE A 93 10.95 9.32 -4.71
C PHE A 93 11.95 10.33 -5.27
N THR A 94 12.48 11.22 -4.42
CA THR A 94 13.38 12.30 -4.87
C THR A 94 14.66 11.77 -5.52
N ASP A 95 15.16 10.62 -5.08
CA ASP A 95 16.32 9.94 -5.67
C ASP A 95 15.99 9.16 -6.96
N ARG A 96 14.69 8.98 -7.26
CA ARG A 96 14.14 8.30 -8.43
C ARG A 96 12.76 8.87 -8.80
N PRO A 97 12.69 10.01 -9.51
CA PRO A 97 11.40 10.62 -9.91
C PRO A 97 10.56 9.73 -10.83
N ALA A 98 11.18 8.68 -11.39
CA ALA A 98 10.52 7.62 -12.14
C ALA A 98 9.87 6.55 -11.25
N HIS A 99 9.87 6.65 -9.92
CA HIS A 99 9.14 5.74 -9.05
C HIS A 99 8.04 6.52 -8.32
N THR A 100 6.82 6.03 -8.37
CA THR A 100 5.66 6.64 -7.70
C THR A 100 4.96 5.60 -6.85
N GLN A 101 4.59 6.00 -5.63
CA GLN A 101 3.82 5.17 -4.73
C GLN A 101 2.47 5.84 -4.42
N LEU A 102 1.38 5.10 -4.65
CA LEU A 102 0.07 5.44 -4.09
C LEU A 102 -0.10 4.71 -2.77
N ARG A 103 -0.69 5.39 -1.80
CA ARG A 103 -0.87 4.84 -0.46
C ARG A 103 -2.13 5.35 0.19
N ALA A 104 -2.79 4.48 0.92
CA ALA A 104 -3.86 4.85 1.83
C ALA A 104 -3.63 4.11 3.14
N TRP A 105 -3.77 4.75 4.29
CA TRP A 105 -3.73 4.05 5.57
C TRP A 105 -4.67 4.68 6.59
N SER A 106 -5.25 3.84 7.44
CA SER A 106 -6.17 4.25 8.50
C SER A 106 -5.56 3.97 9.87
N PHE A 107 -5.78 4.89 10.81
CA PHE A 107 -5.33 4.76 12.18
C PHE A 107 -6.38 4.07 13.06
N LEU A 108 -5.90 3.48 14.15
CA LEU A 108 -6.66 2.65 15.09
C LEU A 108 -7.85 3.35 15.77
N ARG A 109 -7.90 4.68 15.75
CA ARG A 109 -8.91 5.46 16.47
C ARG A 109 -10.25 5.51 15.76
N ALA A 110 -10.33 5.01 14.52
CA ALA A 110 -11.56 4.93 13.75
C ALA A 110 -11.85 3.47 13.32
N PRO A 111 -12.26 2.59 14.26
CA PRO A 111 -12.42 1.15 14.01
C PRO A 111 -13.43 0.80 12.92
N GLU A 112 -14.42 1.66 12.68
CA GLU A 112 -15.40 1.56 11.59
C GLU A 112 -14.79 1.68 10.19
N TYR A 113 -13.57 2.23 10.08
CA TYR A 113 -12.78 2.28 8.85
C TYR A 113 -11.63 1.25 8.83
N GLY A 114 -11.47 0.47 9.91
CA GLY A 114 -10.51 -0.62 9.98
C GLY A 114 -10.95 -1.85 9.19
N LEU A 115 -10.01 -2.66 8.71
CA LEU A 115 -10.32 -3.83 7.88
C LEU A 115 -11.13 -4.91 8.61
N ALA A 116 -11.14 -4.89 9.94
CA ALA A 116 -11.98 -5.79 10.75
C ALA A 116 -13.48 -5.44 10.68
N ALA A 117 -13.84 -4.21 10.29
CA ALA A 117 -15.23 -3.81 10.20
C ALA A 117 -15.93 -4.42 8.95
N PRO A 118 -17.23 -4.77 9.03
CA PRO A 118 -17.93 -5.44 7.95
C PRO A 118 -17.84 -4.72 6.61
N GLY A 119 -17.44 -5.46 5.57
CA GLY A 119 -17.32 -4.96 4.20
C GLY A 119 -16.20 -3.95 3.97
N VAL A 120 -15.44 -3.54 4.99
CA VAL A 120 -14.34 -2.59 4.83
C VAL A 120 -13.18 -3.24 4.08
N ALA A 121 -12.80 -4.46 4.46
CA ALA A 121 -11.77 -5.23 3.77
C ALA A 121 -12.03 -5.36 2.25
N GLU A 122 -13.28 -5.65 1.87
CA GLU A 122 -13.68 -5.73 0.46
C GLU A 122 -13.59 -4.37 -0.25
N ARG A 123 -13.98 -3.27 0.42
CA ARG A 123 -13.85 -1.93 -0.17
C ARG A 123 -12.38 -1.58 -0.44
N TRP A 124 -11.50 -1.88 0.52
CA TRP A 124 -10.06 -1.65 0.37
C TRP A 124 -9.47 -2.50 -0.76
N ALA A 125 -9.85 -3.78 -0.85
CA ALA A 125 -9.47 -4.64 -1.95
C ALA A 125 -9.98 -4.13 -3.30
N GLY A 126 -11.25 -3.70 -3.38
CA GLY A 126 -11.83 -3.11 -4.59
C GLY A 126 -11.07 -1.88 -5.06
N VAL A 127 -10.75 -0.95 -4.15
CA VAL A 127 -9.94 0.23 -4.46
C VAL A 127 -8.56 -0.16 -4.99
N LEU A 128 -7.85 -1.09 -4.33
CA LEU A 128 -6.56 -1.56 -4.84
C LEU A 128 -6.68 -2.11 -6.26
N ARG A 129 -7.69 -2.96 -6.51
CA ARG A 129 -7.91 -3.60 -7.82
C ARG A 129 -8.18 -2.56 -8.90
N ASP A 130 -9.07 -1.62 -8.65
CA ASP A 130 -9.50 -0.60 -9.61
C ASP A 130 -8.36 0.33 -10.02
N PHE A 131 -7.39 0.55 -9.14
CA PHE A 131 -6.22 1.39 -9.43
C PHE A 131 -5.02 0.60 -9.95
N ALA A 132 -4.88 -0.67 -9.59
CA ALA A 132 -3.82 -1.53 -10.10
C ALA A 132 -4.11 -2.09 -11.50
N ALA A 133 -5.37 -2.39 -11.82
CA ALA A 133 -5.76 -3.01 -13.09
C ALA A 133 -5.39 -2.20 -14.37
N PRO A 134 -5.56 -0.85 -14.42
CA PRO A 134 -5.25 -0.07 -15.61
C PRO A 134 -3.77 0.29 -15.77
N VAL A 135 -2.91 -0.12 -14.83
CA VAL A 135 -1.47 0.21 -14.81
C VAL A 135 -0.62 -1.06 -14.82
N ASP A 136 0.70 -0.91 -14.91
CA ASP A 136 1.68 -1.99 -14.80
C ASP A 136 2.38 -1.91 -13.42
N PRO A 137 1.71 -2.37 -12.34
CA PRO A 137 2.22 -2.21 -10.99
C PRO A 137 3.46 -3.07 -10.75
N ALA A 138 4.50 -2.45 -10.16
CA ALA A 138 5.67 -3.15 -9.68
C ALA A 138 5.37 -3.91 -8.37
N PHE A 139 4.39 -3.44 -7.59
CA PHE A 139 3.89 -4.09 -6.39
C PHE A 139 2.56 -3.46 -5.93
N GLY A 140 1.80 -4.18 -5.12
CA GLY A 140 0.74 -3.59 -4.31
C GLY A 140 0.21 -4.55 -3.25
N HIS A 141 -0.46 -4.03 -2.21
CA HIS A 141 -1.04 -4.87 -1.16
C HIS A 141 -2.24 -4.25 -0.47
N VAL A 142 -2.99 -5.09 0.25
CA VAL A 142 -3.86 -4.70 1.37
C VAL A 142 -3.38 -5.46 2.61
N ALA A 143 -3.03 -4.75 3.68
CA ALA A 143 -2.48 -5.34 4.90
C ALA A 143 -3.06 -4.71 6.17
N ASP A 144 -2.98 -5.44 7.30
CA ASP A 144 -3.31 -4.97 8.66
C ASP A 144 -2.11 -5.02 9.62
N ASP A 145 -0.94 -5.37 9.10
CA ASP A 145 0.30 -5.63 9.82
C ASP A 145 1.50 -4.83 9.29
N SER A 146 1.23 -3.87 8.40
CA SER A 146 2.26 -3.00 7.83
C SER A 146 2.71 -1.92 8.83
N MET A 147 3.76 -1.19 8.48
CA MET A 147 4.30 -0.10 9.30
C MET A 147 3.70 1.28 8.96
N GLY A 148 2.72 1.34 8.05
CA GLY A 148 2.27 2.60 7.45
C GLY A 148 3.34 3.21 6.54
N GLN A 149 3.08 4.42 6.03
CA GLN A 149 4.00 5.19 5.16
C GLN A 149 4.49 4.40 3.92
N GLY A 150 3.65 3.46 3.47
CA GLY A 150 3.90 2.61 2.34
C GLY A 150 5.02 1.58 2.51
N MET A 151 5.44 1.23 3.72
CA MET A 151 6.35 0.11 3.99
C MET A 151 5.62 -1.22 4.10
N THR A 152 6.18 -2.28 3.52
CA THR A 152 5.69 -3.65 3.77
C THR A 152 6.20 -4.16 5.12
N ALA A 153 5.53 -5.16 5.70
CA ALA A 153 6.04 -5.85 6.88
C ALA A 153 7.44 -6.45 6.62
N LEU A 154 7.69 -6.92 5.39
CA LEU A 154 8.96 -7.51 4.98
C LEU A 154 10.09 -6.47 4.88
N ASP A 155 9.80 -5.24 4.44
CA ASP A 155 10.79 -4.14 4.41
C ASP A 155 11.34 -3.83 5.79
N GLY A 156 10.48 -3.88 6.79
CA GLY A 156 10.88 -3.69 8.19
C GLY A 156 11.59 -4.88 8.81
N ALA A 157 11.55 -6.06 8.17
CA ALA A 157 12.01 -7.32 8.75
C ALA A 157 13.31 -7.81 8.11
N VAL A 158 13.48 -7.60 6.81
CA VAL A 158 14.68 -7.98 6.08
C VAL A 158 15.54 -6.74 5.92
N VAL A 159 16.80 -6.80 6.37
CA VAL A 159 17.77 -5.68 6.28
C VAL A 159 18.18 -5.46 4.81
N ARG A 160 17.27 -4.90 4.01
CA ARG A 160 17.48 -4.58 2.58
C ARG A 160 17.66 -3.08 2.33
N GLY A 161 18.03 -2.32 3.34
CA GLY A 161 18.12 -0.86 3.24
C GLY A 161 16.77 -0.13 3.29
N GLY A 162 15.68 -0.83 3.63
CA GLY A 162 14.37 -0.25 3.88
C GLY A 162 13.50 -0.09 2.63
N ARG A 163 12.57 0.86 2.70
CA ARG A 163 11.48 1.10 1.74
C ARG A 163 11.95 1.37 0.31
N ILE A 164 12.87 2.33 0.14
CA ILE A 164 13.29 2.78 -1.21
C ILE A 164 14.06 1.68 -1.95
N PRO A 165 15.08 1.03 -1.34
CA PRO A 165 15.80 -0.01 -2.06
C PRO A 165 14.96 -1.25 -2.36
N SER A 166 13.96 -1.57 -1.53
CA SER A 166 13.06 -2.69 -1.80
C SER A 166 12.10 -2.40 -2.95
N ALA A 167 11.53 -1.21 -2.99
CA ALA A 167 10.65 -0.78 -4.07
C ALA A 167 11.40 -0.75 -5.42
N ARG A 168 12.66 -0.31 -5.43
CA ARG A 168 13.56 -0.37 -6.61
C ARG A 168 13.82 -1.78 -7.15
N GLN A 169 13.59 -2.81 -6.36
CA GLN A 169 13.80 -4.20 -6.73
C GLN A 169 12.50 -4.95 -6.96
N ALA A 170 11.34 -4.29 -6.87
CA ALA A 170 10.03 -4.93 -6.81
C ALA A 170 9.73 -5.86 -8.02
N ARG A 171 10.26 -5.54 -9.22
CA ARG A 171 10.15 -6.40 -10.41
C ARG A 171 11.13 -7.57 -10.46
N ARG A 172 12.19 -7.56 -9.64
CA ARG A 172 13.16 -8.65 -9.51
C ARG A 172 12.83 -9.56 -8.33
N PHE A 173 12.42 -8.95 -7.22
CA PHE A 173 12.00 -9.60 -5.99
C PHE A 173 10.72 -8.94 -5.50
N LEU A 174 9.71 -9.74 -5.24
CA LEU A 174 8.46 -9.27 -4.68
C LEU A 174 8.74 -8.56 -3.35
N ARG A 175 8.16 -7.37 -3.20
CA ARG A 175 8.50 -6.45 -2.10
C ARG A 175 8.07 -6.98 -0.74
N GLY A 176 6.93 -7.67 -0.68
CA GLY A 176 6.35 -8.30 0.49
C GLY A 176 5.14 -9.15 0.11
N TYR A 177 4.38 -9.61 1.10
CA TYR A 177 3.13 -10.35 0.91
C TYR A 177 2.17 -10.08 2.05
N SER A 178 0.88 -10.00 1.73
CA SER A 178 -0.20 -9.66 2.66
C SER A 178 -1.50 -10.36 2.23
N TRP A 179 -2.63 -10.04 2.87
CA TRP A 179 -3.92 -10.66 2.58
C TRP A 179 -4.30 -10.52 1.09
N ILE A 180 -4.14 -9.32 0.53
CA ILE A 180 -4.11 -9.10 -0.91
C ILE A 180 -2.70 -8.70 -1.31
N THR A 181 -2.18 -9.30 -2.38
CA THR A 181 -0.89 -8.97 -2.97
C THR A 181 -1.02 -8.82 -4.48
N ILE A 182 -0.45 -7.76 -5.05
CA ILE A 182 -0.22 -7.62 -6.48
C ILE A 182 1.21 -8.04 -6.79
N CYS A 183 1.36 -9.10 -7.58
CA CYS A 183 2.65 -9.59 -8.03
C CYS A 183 2.90 -9.10 -9.47
N PRO A 184 4.00 -8.41 -9.77
CA PRO A 184 4.27 -7.87 -11.10
C PRO A 184 4.45 -8.98 -12.15
N ALA A 185 4.21 -8.64 -13.41
CA ALA A 185 4.15 -9.61 -14.51
C ALA A 185 5.43 -10.45 -14.68
N GLU A 186 6.60 -9.86 -14.39
CA GLU A 186 7.92 -10.49 -14.46
C GLU A 186 8.10 -11.61 -13.43
N LEU A 187 7.33 -11.58 -12.35
CA LEU A 187 7.38 -12.54 -11.26
C LEU A 187 6.26 -13.58 -11.38
N ALA A 188 5.18 -13.27 -12.11
CA ALA A 188 3.97 -14.08 -12.18
C ALA A 188 4.19 -15.56 -12.51
N GLY A 189 5.08 -15.86 -13.46
CA GLY A 189 5.35 -17.26 -13.89
C GLY A 189 6.07 -18.13 -12.86
N ARG A 190 6.50 -17.56 -11.73
CA ARG A 190 7.20 -18.27 -10.64
C ARG A 190 6.35 -18.42 -9.38
N VAL A 191 5.11 -17.93 -9.40
CA VAL A 191 4.19 -17.99 -8.25
C VAL A 191 3.30 -19.22 -8.37
N ASP A 192 3.15 -19.96 -7.26
CA ASP A 192 2.13 -20.99 -7.14
C ASP A 192 0.76 -20.35 -6.84
N THR A 193 -0.06 -20.17 -7.88
CA THR A 193 -1.38 -19.54 -7.74
C THR A 193 -2.41 -20.44 -7.05
N ALA A 194 -2.18 -21.75 -6.95
CA ALA A 194 -3.11 -22.68 -6.31
C ALA A 194 -3.16 -22.51 -4.78
N ALA A 195 -2.14 -21.85 -4.22
CA ALA A 195 -2.06 -21.51 -2.80
C ALA A 195 -3.00 -20.37 -2.38
N PHE A 196 -3.66 -19.70 -3.33
CA PHE A 196 -4.52 -18.54 -3.05
C PHE A 196 -5.99 -18.92 -3.15
N HIS A 197 -6.83 -18.21 -2.39
CA HIS A 197 -8.29 -18.35 -2.52
C HIS A 197 -8.78 -17.87 -3.89
N GLU A 198 -8.18 -16.79 -4.37
CA GLU A 198 -8.44 -16.23 -5.69
C GLU A 198 -7.10 -15.72 -6.24
N ALA A 199 -6.82 -16.09 -7.48
CA ALA A 199 -5.68 -15.62 -8.24
C ALA A 199 -6.14 -15.26 -9.65
N GLU A 200 -5.94 -14.01 -10.04
CA GLU A 200 -6.37 -13.48 -11.34
C GLU A 200 -5.22 -12.72 -12.01
N LYS A 201 -5.11 -12.85 -13.33
CA LYS A 201 -4.20 -12.04 -14.13
C LYS A 201 -4.88 -10.72 -14.51
N LEU A 202 -4.32 -9.60 -14.07
CA LEU A 202 -4.74 -8.26 -14.46
C LEU A 202 -4.39 -7.96 -15.92
N PRO A 203 -5.00 -6.94 -16.56
CA PRO A 203 -4.74 -6.60 -17.96
C PRO A 203 -3.24 -6.40 -18.30
N GLY A 204 -2.47 -5.78 -17.40
CA GLY A 204 -1.02 -5.58 -17.54
C GLY A 204 -0.17 -6.84 -17.31
N GLY A 205 -0.79 -7.97 -16.99
CA GLY A 205 -0.12 -9.25 -16.78
C GLY A 205 0.36 -9.52 -15.34
N ALA A 206 0.29 -8.52 -14.46
CA ALA A 206 0.43 -8.70 -13.02
C ALA A 206 -0.64 -9.67 -12.47
N LEU A 207 -0.34 -10.35 -11.36
CA LEU A 207 -1.29 -11.20 -10.64
C LEU A 207 -1.92 -10.43 -9.48
N TRP A 208 -3.25 -10.44 -9.44
CA TRP A 208 -4.04 -10.20 -8.24
C TRP A 208 -4.11 -11.49 -7.43
N LEU A 209 -3.59 -11.47 -6.20
CA LEU A 209 -3.49 -12.64 -5.33
C LEU A 209 -4.21 -12.37 -4.01
N ARG A 210 -5.28 -13.11 -3.74
CA ARG A 210 -6.05 -13.04 -2.50
C ARG A 210 -5.82 -14.31 -1.67
N ALA A 211 -5.16 -14.16 -0.53
CA ALA A 211 -4.73 -15.26 0.31
C ALA A 211 -5.90 -16.10 0.83
N THR A 212 -6.96 -15.43 1.28
CA THR A 212 -8.16 -16.02 1.89
C THR A 212 -9.41 -15.25 1.50
N ARG A 213 -10.58 -15.90 1.60
CA ARG A 213 -11.87 -15.26 1.32
C ARG A 213 -12.08 -14.02 2.17
N GLU A 214 -11.66 -13.99 3.42
CA GLU A 214 -11.81 -12.83 4.30
C GLU A 214 -10.50 -12.58 5.02
N LEU A 215 -10.22 -11.32 5.37
CA LEU A 215 -9.01 -10.95 6.11
C LEU A 215 -8.91 -11.71 7.44
N ALA A 216 -10.04 -11.93 8.12
CA ALA A 216 -10.09 -12.69 9.38
C ALA A 216 -9.54 -14.11 9.23
N GLY A 217 -9.62 -14.71 8.04
CA GLY A 217 -9.06 -16.02 7.73
C GLY A 217 -7.57 -16.01 7.39
N TYR A 218 -6.93 -14.85 7.24
CA TYR A 218 -5.51 -14.73 6.87
C TYR A 218 -4.56 -15.03 8.05
N ASP A 219 -4.81 -16.12 8.77
CA ASP A 219 -4.07 -16.57 9.95
C ASP A 219 -2.64 -17.08 9.64
N GLU A 220 -1.94 -17.58 10.67
CA GLU A 220 -0.56 -18.09 10.52
C GLU A 220 -0.43 -19.23 9.50
N VAL A 221 -1.46 -20.06 9.35
CA VAL A 221 -1.47 -21.17 8.37
C VAL A 221 -1.61 -20.59 6.95
N ALA A 222 -2.50 -19.63 6.75
CA ALA A 222 -2.63 -18.93 5.48
C ALA A 222 -1.35 -18.13 5.12
N VAL A 223 -0.76 -17.44 6.09
CA VAL A 223 0.52 -16.71 5.94
C VAL A 223 1.64 -17.66 5.51
N ARG A 224 1.73 -18.83 6.13
CA ARG A 224 2.69 -19.88 5.75
C ARG A 224 2.48 -20.31 4.30
N ARG A 225 1.25 -20.65 3.93
CA ARG A 225 0.90 -21.10 2.57
C ARG A 225 1.27 -20.04 1.52
N VAL A 226 0.94 -18.77 1.77
CA VAL A 226 1.29 -17.64 0.91
C VAL A 226 2.81 -17.47 0.79
N PHE A 227 3.53 -17.54 1.91
CA PHE A 227 4.99 -17.47 1.90
C PHE A 227 5.60 -18.56 1.03
N GLU A 228 5.14 -19.80 1.13
CA GLU A 228 5.68 -20.92 0.35
C GLU A 228 5.42 -20.74 -1.15
N ALA A 229 4.24 -20.27 -1.51
CA ALA A 229 3.86 -19.98 -2.89
C ALA A 229 4.65 -18.83 -3.52
N LEU A 230 5.06 -17.85 -2.70
CA LEU A 230 5.80 -16.66 -3.13
C LEU A 230 7.31 -16.77 -2.91
N ALA A 231 7.79 -17.78 -2.18
CA ALA A 231 9.22 -17.96 -1.87
C ALA A 231 10.14 -17.83 -3.10
N PRO A 232 9.82 -18.39 -4.30
CA PRO A 232 10.67 -18.27 -5.50
C PRO A 232 10.85 -16.84 -6.04
N VAL A 233 9.99 -15.91 -5.62
CA VAL A 233 10.01 -14.51 -6.04
C VAL A 233 10.32 -13.56 -4.89
N LEU A 234 10.40 -14.04 -3.65
CA LEU A 234 10.80 -13.24 -2.50
C LEU A 234 12.32 -13.00 -2.48
N PRO A 235 12.78 -11.91 -1.86
CA PRO A 235 14.21 -11.67 -1.67
C PRO A 235 14.84 -12.76 -0.78
N PRO A 236 16.12 -13.10 -1.01
CA PRO A 236 16.87 -13.87 -0.03
C PRO A 236 17.12 -13.05 1.25
N GLY A 237 17.33 -13.76 2.35
CA GLY A 237 17.65 -13.19 3.65
C GLY A 237 16.61 -13.53 4.71
N ARG A 238 17.09 -13.88 5.90
CA ARG A 238 16.22 -14.21 7.04
C ARG A 238 15.66 -12.93 7.66
N PRO A 239 14.33 -12.81 7.82
CA PRO A 239 13.72 -11.73 8.59
C PRO A 239 14.21 -11.72 10.04
N SER A 240 14.50 -10.54 10.58
CA SER A 240 14.87 -10.33 11.98
C SER A 240 13.83 -9.49 12.72
N ARG A 241 13.64 -9.80 14.00
CA ARG A 241 12.74 -9.03 14.86
C ARG A 241 13.46 -7.79 15.35
N ASN A 242 12.84 -6.63 15.19
CA ASN A 242 13.23 -5.44 15.92
C ASN A 242 12.63 -5.55 17.34
N PRO A 243 13.44 -5.62 18.42
CA PRO A 243 12.93 -5.77 19.78
C PRO A 243 12.08 -4.57 20.25
N PHE A 244 12.20 -3.42 19.58
CA PHE A 244 11.40 -2.22 19.86
C PHE A 244 10.11 -2.16 19.03
N ASP A 245 9.93 -3.05 18.05
CA ASP A 245 8.69 -3.16 17.30
C ASP A 245 7.75 -4.16 17.98
N THR A 246 6.73 -3.64 18.65
CA THR A 246 5.73 -4.43 19.39
C THR A 246 4.57 -4.90 18.51
N ARG A 247 4.61 -4.63 17.20
CA ARG A 247 3.54 -5.02 16.28
C ARG A 247 3.65 -6.49 15.89
N THR A 248 2.50 -7.14 15.78
CA THR A 248 2.41 -8.48 15.21
C THR A 248 2.53 -8.37 13.70
N ARG A 249 3.58 -8.95 13.13
CA ARG A 249 3.77 -9.05 11.67
C ARG A 249 3.30 -10.42 11.20
N ARG A 250 2.50 -10.46 10.16
CA ARG A 250 2.04 -11.67 9.46
C ARG A 250 3.12 -12.15 8.50
N LEU A 251 4.26 -12.54 9.07
CA LEU A 251 5.45 -13.00 8.35
C LEU A 251 5.89 -14.39 8.81
N VAL A 252 6.42 -15.14 7.85
CA VAL A 252 7.29 -16.28 8.12
C VAL A 252 8.71 -15.81 8.42
N TRP A 253 9.29 -16.27 9.53
CA TRP A 253 10.64 -15.89 10.02
C TRP A 253 11.76 -16.81 9.47
N GLU A 254 11.65 -17.19 8.20
CA GLU A 254 12.59 -18.04 7.46
C GLU A 254 13.15 -17.31 6.24
N ASP A 255 14.26 -17.82 5.71
CA ASP A 255 14.90 -17.29 4.51
C ASP A 255 14.27 -17.92 3.27
N ALA A 256 13.70 -17.09 2.39
CA ALA A 256 13.10 -17.55 1.13
C ALA A 256 14.15 -18.12 0.14
N GLY A 257 15.42 -17.68 0.24
CA GLY A 257 16.51 -18.11 -0.64
C GLY A 257 17.11 -19.48 -0.32
N ARG A 258 16.59 -20.20 0.68
CA ARG A 258 17.06 -21.54 1.07
C ARG A 258 16.18 -22.69 0.53
N ARG A 259 15.22 -22.39 -0.35
CA ARG A 259 14.27 -23.35 -0.90
C ARG A 259 14.52 -23.62 -2.38
#